data_AF-A0A850KY56-F1
#
_entry.id   AF-A0A850KY56-F1
#
_cell.length_a   1.000
_cell.length_b   1.000
_cell.length_c   1.000
_cell.angle_alpha   90.00
_cell.angle_beta   90.00
_cell.angle_gamma   90.00
#
_symmetry.space_group_name_H-M   'P 1'
#
loop_
_entity.id
_entity.type
_entity.pdbx_description
1 polymer ?
#
loop_
_entity_poly.entity_id
_entity_poly.type
_entity_poly.pdbx_seq_one_letter_code
_entity_poly.pdbx_strand_id
1 'polypeptide(L)'
;MKNKCFFIVITLLYAECLFAGIKTDTKSIVSQRAYYRVIDSELQGKPKSYTLTVWMTGNMLALEKAGNSSIALWHNWQTSKPTLFQVFKEHDYRIEFERIHTQKHQRLLAQLQALLQDGSFVQRATINNKQLILQRLIKDDMVELQINRWSDYKTYDYADIGDNEADPVLAKLIHQGFIQKI
;
A
#
# COMPACT_ATOMS: atom_id res chain seq x y z
N MET A 1 70.81 -22.96 -34.15
CA MET A 1 71.10 -24.03 -33.16
C MET A 1 70.47 -23.66 -31.83
N LYS A 2 69.64 -24.56 -31.28
CA LYS A 2 69.21 -24.72 -29.86
C LYS A 2 68.37 -23.57 -29.26
N ASN A 3 67.04 -23.69 -29.15
CA ASN A 3 66.21 -24.48 -28.23
C ASN A 3 65.91 -23.80 -26.87
N LYS A 4 64.59 -23.68 -26.59
CA LYS A 4 63.89 -23.56 -25.29
C LYS A 4 63.82 -22.12 -24.73
N CYS A 5 62.69 -21.59 -24.25
CA CYS A 5 61.57 -22.21 -23.54
C CYS A 5 60.19 -21.65 -23.94
N PHE A 6 59.25 -22.59 -24.04
CA PHE A 6 57.81 -22.48 -23.76
C PHE A 6 57.52 -21.65 -22.51
N PHE A 7 56.50 -20.78 -22.49
CA PHE A 7 55.60 -20.62 -21.33
C PHE A 7 54.30 -19.88 -21.74
N ILE A 8 53.20 -20.64 -21.69
CA ILE A 8 51.80 -20.27 -21.38
C ILE A 8 50.95 -19.53 -22.44
N VAL A 9 50.03 -20.36 -22.96
CA VAL A 9 48.70 -20.09 -23.53
C VAL A 9 47.77 -19.53 -22.45
N ILE A 10 46.85 -18.62 -22.79
CA ILE A 10 45.40 -18.63 -22.45
C ILE A 10 44.79 -17.24 -22.75
N THR A 11 44.09 -17.20 -23.89
CA THR A 11 42.70 -16.71 -24.08
C THR A 11 42.30 -15.35 -23.51
N LEU A 12 42.13 -14.36 -24.41
CA LEU A 12 41.17 -13.26 -24.21
C LEU A 12 40.11 -13.33 -25.32
N LEU A 13 38.96 -13.90 -24.95
CA LEU A 13 37.72 -13.95 -25.71
C LEU A 13 36.78 -12.87 -25.15
N TYR A 14 36.13 -12.15 -26.07
CA TYR A 14 34.93 -11.32 -25.93
C TYR A 14 35.01 -10.02 -25.12
N ALA A 15 34.94 -8.89 -25.83
CA ALA A 15 34.31 -7.67 -25.36
C ALA A 15 33.55 -6.98 -26.53
N GLU A 16 32.48 -7.62 -27.00
CA GLU A 16 31.38 -6.91 -27.67
C GLU A 16 30.12 -7.17 -26.83
N CYS A 17 29.95 -6.38 -25.77
CA CYS A 17 28.67 -6.33 -25.07
C CYS A 17 27.79 -5.30 -25.77
N LEU A 18 26.84 -5.82 -26.56
CA LEU A 18 25.64 -5.14 -27.01
C LEU A 18 24.99 -4.39 -25.83
N PHE A 19 25.09 -3.06 -25.79
CA PHE A 19 24.09 -2.24 -25.10
C PHE A 19 22.89 -2.08 -26.02
N ALA A 20 22.11 -3.15 -26.18
CA ALA A 20 20.73 -3.01 -26.60
C ALA A 20 20.00 -2.31 -25.45
N GLY A 21 19.79 -1.00 -25.61
CA GLY A 21 19.00 -0.20 -24.68
C GLY A 21 17.64 -0.83 -24.49
N ILE A 22 17.42 -1.41 -23.31
CA ILE A 22 16.11 -1.81 -22.85
C ILE A 22 15.32 -0.50 -22.73
N LYS A 23 14.49 -0.18 -23.72
CA LYS A 23 13.35 0.71 -23.52
C LYS A 23 12.42 -0.03 -22.57
N THR A 24 12.66 0.10 -21.27
CA THR A 24 11.60 -0.14 -20.31
C THR A 24 10.58 0.95 -20.57
N ASP A 25 9.47 0.59 -21.22
CA ASP A 25 8.24 1.36 -21.16
C ASP A 25 7.79 1.31 -19.70
N THR A 26 8.45 2.11 -18.85
CA THR A 26 8.07 2.33 -17.47
C THR A 26 6.76 3.08 -17.56
N LYS A 27 5.68 2.32 -17.67
CA LYS A 27 4.31 2.76 -17.46
C LYS A 27 4.32 3.48 -16.12
N SER A 28 4.48 4.80 -16.16
CA SER A 28 4.57 5.64 -14.98
C SER A 28 3.31 5.37 -14.16
N ILE A 29 3.49 4.77 -12.98
CA ILE A 29 2.37 4.53 -12.08
C ILE A 29 2.02 5.90 -11.53
N VAL A 30 1.16 6.62 -12.25
CA VAL A 30 0.65 7.92 -11.82
C VAL A 30 -0.09 7.68 -10.51
N SER A 31 0.29 8.41 -9.47
CA SER A 31 -0.37 8.35 -8.17
C SER A 31 -1.84 8.74 -8.30
N GLN A 32 -2.72 7.97 -7.66
CA GLN A 32 -4.17 8.12 -7.83
C GLN A 32 -4.89 8.13 -6.50
N ARG A 33 -5.97 8.91 -6.44
CA ARG A 33 -6.92 8.92 -5.33
C ARG A 33 -8.32 8.69 -5.86
N ALA A 34 -8.93 7.59 -5.45
CA ALA A 34 -10.28 7.18 -5.82
C ALA A 34 -11.25 7.39 -4.66
N TYR A 35 -12.43 7.93 -4.96
CA TYR A 35 -13.55 8.05 -4.03
C TYR A 35 -14.64 7.09 -4.49
N TYR A 36 -14.89 6.03 -3.72
CA TYR A 36 -15.96 5.09 -3.96
C TYR A 36 -17.16 5.41 -3.07
N ARG A 37 -18.35 5.39 -3.66
CA ARG A 37 -19.57 5.20 -2.88
C ARG A 37 -19.75 3.71 -2.66
N VAL A 38 -19.78 3.29 -1.41
CA VAL A 38 -20.09 1.91 -1.02
C VAL A 38 -21.57 1.83 -0.71
N ILE A 39 -22.28 0.90 -1.35
CA ILE A 39 -23.69 0.59 -1.11
C ILE A 39 -23.74 -0.76 -0.43
N ASP A 40 -24.27 -0.75 0.79
CA ASP A 40 -24.44 -1.91 1.64
C ASP A 40 -25.91 -2.30 1.67
N SER A 41 -26.27 -3.27 0.85
CA SER A 41 -27.60 -3.85 0.78
C SER A 41 -27.72 -4.93 1.87
N GLU A 42 -27.87 -4.53 3.13
CA GLU A 42 -28.23 -5.49 4.18
C GLU A 42 -29.58 -6.13 3.85
N LEU A 43 -29.68 -7.46 4.01
CA LEU A 43 -30.81 -8.28 3.54
C LEU A 43 -32.19 -7.92 4.12
N GLN A 44 -32.30 -6.99 5.09
CA GLN A 44 -33.56 -6.62 5.76
C GLN A 44 -33.66 -5.15 6.21
N GLY A 45 -32.87 -4.21 5.64
CA GLY A 45 -32.86 -2.80 6.07
C GLY A 45 -32.78 -1.78 4.93
N LYS A 46 -32.98 -0.49 5.23
CA LYS A 46 -32.69 0.59 4.27
C LYS A 46 -31.21 0.51 3.88
N PRO A 47 -30.87 0.55 2.58
CA PRO A 47 -29.48 0.43 2.14
C PRO A 47 -28.65 1.54 2.79
N LYS A 48 -27.57 1.14 3.48
CA LYS A 48 -26.61 2.08 4.05
C LYS A 48 -25.59 2.42 2.97
N SER A 49 -25.18 3.68 2.92
CA SER A 49 -24.09 4.08 2.02
C SER A 49 -23.08 4.95 2.74
N TYR A 50 -21.83 4.82 2.34
CA TYR A 50 -20.73 5.62 2.87
C TYR A 50 -19.66 5.81 1.80
N THR A 51 -18.74 6.75 2.04
CA THR A 51 -17.62 7.01 1.12
C THR A 51 -16.38 6.25 1.59
N LEU A 52 -15.72 5.57 0.66
CA LEU A 52 -14.43 4.94 0.84
C LEU A 52 -13.42 5.64 -0.06
N THR A 53 -12.36 6.17 0.52
CA THR A 53 -11.27 6.80 -0.23
C THR A 53 -10.09 5.84 -0.28
N VAL A 54 -9.56 5.62 -1.47
CA VAL A 54 -8.40 4.75 -1.69
C VAL A 54 -7.33 5.55 -2.42
N TRP A 55 -6.10 5.51 -1.92
CA TRP A 55 -4.94 6.13 -2.53
C TRP A 55 -3.99 5.03 -3.00
N MET A 56 -3.35 5.24 -4.15
CA MET A 56 -2.35 4.35 -4.69
C MET A 56 -1.21 5.18 -5.26
N THR A 57 0.02 4.83 -4.91
CA THR A 57 1.26 5.33 -5.54
C THR A 57 2.25 4.19 -5.57
N GLY A 58 3.14 4.11 -6.57
CA GLY A 58 4.19 3.09 -6.73
C GLY A 58 4.08 1.87 -5.79
N ASN A 59 4.74 1.96 -4.63
CA ASN A 59 4.80 0.90 -3.61
C ASN A 59 3.83 1.07 -2.42
N MET A 60 2.94 2.06 -2.40
CA MET A 60 2.02 2.35 -1.30
C MET A 60 0.54 2.32 -1.72
N LEU A 61 -0.29 1.77 -0.83
CA LEU A 61 -1.74 1.73 -0.97
C LEU A 61 -2.37 2.19 0.35
N ALA A 62 -3.30 3.13 0.32
CA ALA A 62 -3.95 3.61 1.53
C ALA A 62 -5.48 3.56 1.43
N LEU A 63 -6.13 3.42 2.57
CA LEU A 63 -7.58 3.28 2.71
C LEU A 63 -8.11 4.13 3.85
N GLU A 64 -9.16 4.90 3.56
CA GLU A 64 -9.94 5.64 4.55
C GLU A 64 -11.43 5.39 4.33
N LYS A 65 -12.14 5.02 5.38
CA LYS A 65 -13.60 5.03 5.39
C LYS A 65 -14.06 6.36 6.00
N ALA A 66 -14.96 7.06 5.32
CA ALA A 66 -15.50 8.31 5.82
C ALA A 66 -16.09 8.16 7.22
N GLY A 67 -15.71 9.06 8.13
CA GLY A 67 -16.08 9.02 9.54
C GLY A 67 -15.08 8.28 10.44
N ASN A 68 -14.07 7.60 9.88
CA ASN A 68 -12.98 7.05 10.67
C ASN A 68 -11.90 8.11 10.94
N SER A 69 -11.27 8.05 12.12
CA SER A 69 -10.18 8.93 12.54
C SER A 69 -8.80 8.53 11.99
N SER A 70 -8.70 7.37 11.35
CA SER A 70 -7.43 6.78 10.91
C SER A 70 -7.47 6.26 9.48
N ILE A 71 -6.28 6.07 8.92
CA ILE A 71 -6.03 5.54 7.58
C ILE A 71 -5.25 4.23 7.73
N ALA A 72 -5.65 3.20 6.99
CA ALA A 72 -4.80 2.03 6.81
C ALA A 72 -3.86 2.28 5.63
N LEU A 73 -2.56 2.16 5.84
CA LEU A 73 -1.52 2.40 4.84
C LEU A 73 -0.67 1.13 4.71
N TRP A 74 -0.59 0.58 3.50
CA TRP A 74 0.29 -0.53 3.18
C TRP A 74 1.51 -0.03 2.42
N HIS A 75 2.70 -0.40 2.91
CA HIS A 75 3.94 -0.32 2.15
C HIS A 75 4.21 -1.65 1.46
N ASN A 76 4.88 -1.58 0.30
CA ASN A 76 5.24 -2.75 -0.52
C ASN A 76 4.02 -3.63 -0.82
N TRP A 77 2.86 -3.01 -1.08
CA TRP A 77 1.55 -3.66 -1.17
C TRP A 77 1.45 -4.71 -2.30
N GLN A 78 2.36 -4.65 -3.27
CA GLN A 78 2.45 -5.57 -4.41
C GLN A 78 3.36 -6.79 -4.14
N THR A 79 4.07 -6.79 -3.01
CA THR A 79 5.05 -7.83 -2.68
C THR A 79 4.42 -8.94 -1.82
N SER A 80 5.17 -10.01 -1.59
CA SER A 80 4.76 -11.09 -0.68
C SER A 80 4.77 -10.69 0.80
N LYS A 81 5.38 -9.55 1.16
CA LYS A 81 5.55 -9.08 2.53
C LYS A 81 5.15 -7.60 2.67
N PRO A 82 3.86 -7.28 2.52
CA PRO A 82 3.39 -5.92 2.74
C PRO A 82 3.43 -5.58 4.23
N THR A 83 3.83 -4.34 4.56
CA THR A 83 3.78 -3.80 5.92
C THR A 83 2.54 -2.93 6.06
N LEU A 84 1.74 -3.17 7.10
CA LEU A 84 0.54 -2.37 7.39
C LEU A 84 0.84 -1.36 8.50
N PHE A 85 0.46 -0.12 8.26
CA PHE A 85 0.41 0.95 9.24
C PHE A 85 -1.03 1.43 9.44
N GLN A 86 -1.38 1.80 10.67
CA GLN A 86 -2.57 2.61 10.95
C GLN A 86 -2.10 4.04 11.26
N VAL A 87 -2.45 4.98 10.40
CA VAL A 87 -2.03 6.39 10.45
C VAL A 87 -3.10 7.22 11.15
N PHE A 88 -2.68 8.04 12.12
CA PHE A 88 -3.54 8.94 12.87
C PHE A 88 -3.23 10.39 12.49
N LYS A 89 -3.97 10.91 11.50
CA LYS A 89 -3.74 12.22 10.88
C LYS A 89 -3.70 13.39 11.87
N GLU A 90 -4.53 13.35 12.89
CA GLU A 90 -4.66 14.44 13.88
C GLU A 90 -3.53 14.46 14.91
N HIS A 91 -2.74 13.39 14.98
CA HIS A 91 -1.71 13.22 15.99
C HIS A 91 -0.31 13.02 15.39
N ASP A 92 -0.19 13.06 14.06
CA ASP A 92 1.07 12.94 13.32
C ASP A 92 1.93 11.72 13.69
N TYR A 93 1.28 10.60 14.03
CA TYR A 93 1.93 9.32 14.25
C TYR A 93 1.20 8.17 13.52
N ARG A 94 1.88 7.04 13.42
CA ARG A 94 1.31 5.78 12.91
C ARG A 94 1.71 4.61 13.79
N ILE A 95 0.85 3.61 13.85
CA ILE A 95 1.19 2.31 14.45
C ILE A 95 1.59 1.37 13.33
N GLU A 96 2.75 0.74 13.45
CA GLU A 96 3.15 -0.40 12.63
C GLU A 96 2.56 -1.69 13.19
N PHE A 97 1.93 -2.47 12.32
CA PHE A 97 1.50 -3.82 12.64
C PHE A 97 2.53 -4.80 12.07
N GLU A 98 3.69 -4.87 12.71
CA GLU A 98 4.73 -5.84 12.34
C GLU A 98 4.16 -7.27 12.48
N ARG A 99 4.35 -8.10 11.45
CA ARG A 99 4.19 -9.58 11.48
C ARG A 99 2.83 -10.15 11.87
N ILE A 100 1.85 -9.32 12.22
CA ILE A 100 0.46 -9.75 12.40
C ILE A 100 -0.19 -9.82 11.01
N HIS A 101 0.20 -10.84 10.25
CA HIS A 101 -0.49 -11.31 9.05
C HIS A 101 -1.82 -11.94 9.46
N THR A 102 -2.73 -11.15 10.05
CA THR A 102 -4.08 -11.66 10.23
C THR A 102 -4.66 -11.95 8.86
N GLN A 103 -5.36 -13.07 8.75
CA GLN A 103 -6.13 -13.41 7.56
C GLN A 103 -7.05 -12.25 7.14
N LYS A 104 -7.49 -11.43 8.10
CA LYS A 104 -8.29 -10.23 7.88
C LYS A 104 -7.52 -9.13 7.13
N HIS A 105 -6.30 -8.78 7.52
CA HIS A 105 -5.50 -7.75 6.83
C HIS A 105 -5.13 -8.18 5.41
N GLN A 106 -4.81 -9.47 5.22
CA GLN A 106 -4.55 -10.02 3.90
C GLN A 106 -5.79 -9.97 3.00
N ARG A 107 -6.96 -10.35 3.52
CA ARG A 107 -8.23 -10.23 2.80
C ARG A 107 -8.53 -8.79 2.43
N LEU A 108 -8.34 -7.85 3.36
CA LEU A 108 -8.57 -6.43 3.10
C LEU A 108 -7.65 -5.91 2.00
N LEU A 109 -6.35 -6.22 2.05
CA LEU A 109 -5.41 -5.85 0.99
C LEU A 109 -5.82 -6.46 -0.35
N ALA A 110 -6.14 -7.76 -0.41
CA ALA A 110 -6.59 -8.42 -1.63
C ALA A 110 -7.86 -7.76 -2.22
N GLN A 111 -8.79 -7.33 -1.35
CA GLN A 111 -9.98 -6.60 -1.75
C GLN A 111 -9.66 -5.23 -2.36
N LEU A 112 -8.68 -4.51 -1.81
CA LEU A 112 -8.23 -3.24 -2.38
C LEU A 112 -7.47 -3.46 -3.71
N GLN A 113 -6.67 -4.51 -3.81
CA GLN A 113 -6.00 -4.89 -5.06
C GLN A 113 -7.01 -5.20 -6.17
N ALA A 114 -8.15 -5.82 -5.84
CA ALA A 114 -9.23 -6.07 -6.80
C ALA A 114 -9.92 -4.79 -7.31
N LEU A 115 -9.71 -3.64 -6.67
CA LEU A 115 -10.16 -2.34 -7.19
C LEU A 115 -9.24 -1.77 -8.27
N LEU A 116 -8.09 -2.41 -8.52
CA LEU A 116 -7.10 -1.96 -9.49
C LEU A 116 -7.10 -2.90 -10.69
N GLN A 117 -7.23 -2.33 -11.88
CA GLN A 117 -7.09 -3.02 -13.16
C GLN A 117 -6.23 -2.17 -14.09
N ASP A 118 -5.25 -2.79 -14.74
CA ASP A 118 -4.35 -2.13 -15.70
C ASP A 118 -3.65 -0.86 -15.18
N GLY A 119 -3.40 -0.81 -13.86
CA GLY A 119 -2.73 0.32 -13.19
C GLY A 119 -3.66 1.49 -12.85
N SER A 120 -4.98 1.30 -12.89
CA SER A 120 -5.96 2.33 -12.52
C SER A 120 -7.12 1.75 -11.73
N PHE A 121 -7.81 2.60 -10.98
CA PHE A 121 -9.01 2.22 -10.24
C PHE A 121 -10.18 1.87 -11.17
N VAL A 122 -10.87 0.75 -10.91
CA VAL A 122 -12.05 0.29 -11.66
C VAL A 122 -13.28 1.13 -11.35
N GLN A 123 -14.18 1.28 -12.32
CA GLN A 123 -15.40 2.08 -12.15
C GLN A 123 -16.40 1.44 -11.17
N ARG A 124 -16.46 0.11 -11.14
CA ARG A 124 -17.36 -0.65 -10.26
C ARG A 124 -16.69 -1.93 -9.79
N ALA A 125 -16.98 -2.31 -8.54
CA ALA A 125 -16.58 -3.60 -7.98
C ALA A 125 -17.65 -4.09 -7.00
N THR A 126 -17.68 -5.40 -6.79
CA THR A 126 -18.50 -6.03 -5.75
C THR A 126 -17.57 -6.72 -4.76
N ILE A 127 -17.60 -6.28 -3.51
CA ILE A 127 -16.74 -6.82 -2.43
C ILE A 127 -17.63 -7.11 -1.23
N ASN A 128 -17.60 -8.33 -0.69
CA ASN A 128 -18.40 -8.74 0.47
C ASN A 128 -19.90 -8.39 0.34
N ASN A 129 -20.50 -8.62 -0.83
CA ASN A 129 -21.89 -8.26 -1.17
C ASN A 129 -22.19 -6.75 -1.16
N LYS A 130 -21.17 -5.89 -1.07
CA LYS A 130 -21.29 -4.45 -1.18
C LYS A 130 -20.90 -4.01 -2.59
N GLN A 131 -21.64 -3.04 -3.12
CA GLN A 131 -21.32 -2.44 -4.41
C GLN A 131 -20.48 -1.19 -4.19
N LEU A 132 -19.30 -1.17 -4.81
CA LEU A 132 -18.42 -0.01 -4.83
C LEU A 132 -18.55 0.65 -6.19
N ILE A 133 -18.93 1.93 -6.21
CA ILE A 133 -19.10 2.72 -7.44
C ILE A 133 -18.16 3.92 -7.36
N LEU A 134 -17.21 4.01 -8.29
CA LEU A 134 -16.28 5.13 -8.36
C LEU A 134 -17.06 6.42 -8.63
N GLN A 135 -16.90 7.40 -7.75
CA GLN A 135 -17.51 8.73 -7.86
C GLN A 135 -16.53 9.75 -8.43
N ARG A 136 -15.25 9.64 -8.05
CA ARG A 136 -14.21 10.58 -8.44
C ARG A 136 -12.86 9.89 -8.45
N LEU A 137 -12.05 10.19 -9.46
CA LEU A 137 -10.66 9.77 -9.58
C LEU A 137 -9.80 11.00 -9.77
N ILE A 138 -8.76 11.14 -8.95
CA ILE A 138 -7.75 12.20 -9.05
C ILE A 138 -6.44 11.54 -9.40
N LYS A 139 -5.69 12.13 -10.34
CA LYS A 139 -4.36 11.72 -10.76
C LYS A 139 -3.47 12.95 -10.76
N ASP A 140 -2.72 13.14 -9.68
CA ASP A 140 -1.80 14.26 -9.52
C ASP A 140 -0.67 13.92 -8.53
N ASP A 141 0.39 14.71 -8.58
CA ASP A 141 1.57 14.54 -7.72
C ASP A 141 1.26 14.86 -6.25
N MET A 142 0.17 15.59 -5.98
CA MET A 142 -0.26 15.89 -4.61
C MET A 142 -0.77 14.64 -3.89
N VAL A 143 -1.28 13.63 -4.61
CA VAL A 143 -1.58 12.31 -4.05
C VAL A 143 -0.32 11.66 -3.49
N GLU A 144 0.78 11.69 -4.24
CA GLU A 144 2.05 11.11 -3.81
C GLU A 144 2.60 11.84 -2.58
N LEU A 145 2.67 13.17 -2.64
CA LEU A 145 3.14 13.99 -1.53
C LEU A 145 2.35 13.73 -0.24
N GLN A 146 1.04 13.57 -0.36
CA GLN A 146 0.16 13.27 0.77
C GLN A 146 0.43 11.89 1.37
N ILE A 147 0.57 10.84 0.55
CA ILE A 147 0.93 9.50 1.05
C ILE A 147 2.32 9.51 1.70
N ASN A 148 3.30 10.16 1.07
CA ASN A 148 4.67 10.22 1.58
C ASN A 148 4.71 10.89 2.95
N ARG A 149 3.95 11.97 3.14
CA ARG A 149 3.80 12.62 4.44
C ARG A 149 3.32 11.65 5.53
N TRP A 150 2.32 10.81 5.24
CA TRP A 150 1.84 9.80 6.20
C TRP A 150 2.86 8.68 6.43
N SER A 151 3.62 8.32 5.40
CA SER A 151 4.73 7.37 5.48
C SER A 151 5.87 7.87 6.36
N ASP A 152 5.99 9.18 6.57
CA ASP A 152 7.07 9.78 7.37
C ASP A 152 6.65 10.09 8.81
N TYR A 153 5.40 9.76 9.18
CA TYR A 153 4.91 9.94 10.55
C TYR A 153 5.70 9.10 11.54
N LYS A 154 5.79 9.60 12.78
CA LYS A 154 6.43 8.89 13.88
C LYS A 154 5.79 7.51 14.04
N THR A 155 6.59 6.46 13.93
CA THR A 155 6.12 5.08 14.03
C THR A 155 6.21 4.59 15.47
N TYR A 156 5.18 3.91 15.93
CA TYR A 156 5.18 3.08 17.13
C TYR A 156 4.93 1.63 16.71
N ASP A 157 5.66 0.67 17.27
CA ASP A 157 5.32 -0.74 17.09
C ASP A 157 4.07 -1.06 17.93
N TYR A 158 3.14 -1.83 17.39
CA TYR A 158 1.97 -2.32 18.10
C TYR A 158 2.34 -3.08 19.39
N ALA A 159 3.45 -3.82 19.38
CA ALA A 159 3.92 -4.54 20.56
C ALA A 159 4.32 -3.58 21.71
N ASP A 160 4.97 -2.45 21.38
CA ASP A 160 5.43 -1.46 22.34
C ASP A 160 4.28 -0.71 23.04
N ILE A 161 3.08 -0.68 22.44
CA ILE A 161 1.90 -0.01 23.00
C ILE A 161 1.43 -0.70 24.29
N GLY A 162 1.50 -2.02 24.35
CA GLY A 162 1.04 -2.80 25.50
C GLY A 162 1.96 -2.71 26.71
N ASP A 163 3.27 -2.53 26.49
CA ASP A 163 4.26 -2.47 27.57
C ASP A 163 4.43 -1.05 28.14
N ASN A 164 4.00 -0.01 27.42
CA ASN A 164 4.14 1.41 27.79
C ASN A 164 2.79 2.14 27.94
N GLU A 165 1.86 1.59 28.73
CA GLU A 165 0.56 2.22 29.05
C GLU A 165 0.68 3.59 29.75
N ALA A 166 1.88 3.95 30.24
CA ALA A 166 2.17 5.24 30.88
C ALA A 166 2.39 6.40 29.88
N ASP A 167 2.60 6.13 28.59
CA ASP A 167 2.66 7.18 27.57
C ASP A 167 1.22 7.63 27.23
N PRO A 168 0.85 8.91 27.46
CA PRO A 168 -0.51 9.41 27.20
C PRO A 168 -0.95 9.26 25.74
N VAL A 169 -0.02 9.21 24.79
CA VAL A 169 -0.29 8.97 23.36
C VAL A 169 -0.66 7.50 23.14
N LEU A 170 0.04 6.57 23.78
CA LEU A 170 -0.20 5.12 23.70
C LEU A 170 -1.48 4.71 24.44
N ALA A 171 -1.79 5.33 25.58
CA ALA A 171 -3.05 5.12 26.29
C ALA A 171 -4.27 5.52 25.45
N LYS A 172 -4.15 6.57 24.62
CA LYS A 172 -5.21 7.03 23.71
C LYS A 172 -5.45 6.04 22.56
N LEU A 173 -4.43 5.25 22.18
CA LEU A 173 -4.48 4.31 21.07
C LEU A 173 -5.35 3.07 21.33
N ILE A 174 -5.44 2.63 22.59
CA ILE A 174 -6.31 1.53 23.01
C ILE A 174 -7.79 1.83 22.69
N HIS A 175 -8.20 3.10 22.75
CA HIS A 175 -9.60 3.51 22.60
C HIS A 175 -10.02 3.83 21.16
N GLN A 176 -9.10 3.94 20.20
CA GLN A 176 -9.41 4.55 18.89
C GLN A 176 -9.88 3.57 17.80
N GLY A 177 -9.98 2.28 18.11
CA GLY A 177 -10.62 1.29 17.25
C GLY A 177 -9.87 1.00 15.93
N PHE A 178 -9.98 -0.24 15.47
CA PHE A 178 -9.36 -0.69 14.23
C PHE A 178 -10.28 -0.42 13.04
N ILE A 179 -9.70 -0.16 11.86
CA ILE A 179 -10.48 -0.17 10.61
C ILE A 179 -10.96 -1.59 10.36
N GLN A 180 -12.19 -1.89 10.76
CA GLN A 180 -12.61 -3.27 10.93
C GLN A 180 -13.26 -3.89 9.68
N LYS A 181 -13.91 -3.10 8.80
CA LYS A 181 -14.72 -3.63 7.68
C LYS A 181 -14.90 -2.61 6.54
N ILE A 182 -14.74 -3.09 5.29
CA ILE A 182 -15.39 -2.52 4.09
C ILE A 182 -16.78 -3.16 3.99
#